data_AF-A0A420MFY1-F1
#
_entry.id   AF-A0A420MFY1-F1
#
_cell.length_a   1.000
_cell.length_b   1.000
_cell.length_c   1.000
_cell.angle_alpha   90.00
_cell.angle_beta   90.00
_cell.angle_gamma   90.00
#
_symmetry.space_group_name_H-M   'P 1'
#
loop_
_entity.id
_entity.type
_entity.pdbx_description
1 polymer ?
#
loop_
_entity_poly.entity_id
_entity_poly.type
_entity_poly.pdbx_seq_one_letter_code
_entity_poly.pdbx_strand_id
1 'polypeptide(L)'
;MASSDIASRCLASTFATPTLFGAEFLSIEANVVPDYSFDVPRGWTYSQPALNVQNVTFCNVTVTYTHTGQNDTLHAEAWLPSENNYNGRLQSLGGSGWTPGR
;
A
#
# COMPACT_ATOMS: atom_id res chain seq x y z
N MET A 1 -23.09 2.62 3.71
CA MET A 1 -22.94 1.15 3.64
C MET A 1 -21.63 0.68 2.98
N ALA A 2 -20.74 1.58 2.50
CA ALA A 2 -19.43 1.18 1.94
C ALA A 2 -18.33 0.91 3.00
N SER A 3 -18.40 1.56 4.17
CA SER A 3 -17.40 1.43 5.23
C SER A 3 -17.37 0.04 5.91
N SER A 4 -18.50 -0.69 5.94
CA SER A 4 -18.57 -2.03 6.54
C SER A 4 -17.99 -3.14 5.67
N ASP A 5 -18.04 -3.00 4.34
CA ASP A 5 -17.53 -4.03 3.40
C ASP A 5 -16.00 -4.04 3.36
N ILE A 6 -15.37 -2.86 3.25
CA ILE A 6 -13.90 -2.76 3.27
C ILE A 6 -13.31 -3.26 4.60
N ALA A 7 -13.98 -3.00 5.74
CA ALA A 7 -13.54 -3.47 7.05
C ALA A 7 -13.49 -5.00 7.16
N SER A 8 -14.44 -5.71 6.54
CA SER A 8 -14.45 -7.18 6.55
C SER A 8 -13.36 -7.83 5.69
N ARG A 9 -12.84 -7.09 4.70
CA ARG A 9 -11.85 -7.56 3.72
C ARG A 9 -10.45 -7.02 3.96
N CYS A 10 -10.30 -6.13 4.93
CA CYS A 10 -9.03 -5.51 5.27
C CYS A 10 -8.50 -6.07 6.59
N LEU A 11 -8.18 -7.37 6.56
CA LEU A 11 -7.61 -8.09 7.69
C LEU A 11 -6.41 -8.90 7.20
N ALA A 12 -5.36 -9.05 8.01
CA ALA A 12 -4.19 -9.83 7.60
C ALA A 12 -4.56 -11.27 7.15
N SER A 13 -5.56 -11.87 7.80
CA SER A 13 -6.05 -13.22 7.52
C SER A 13 -6.80 -13.37 6.19
N THR A 14 -7.20 -12.28 5.53
CA THR A 14 -7.83 -12.34 4.20
C THR A 14 -6.80 -12.40 3.07
N PHE A 15 -5.50 -12.27 3.39
CA PHE A 15 -4.41 -12.39 2.44
C PHE A 15 -3.70 -13.72 2.61
N ALA A 16 -3.42 -14.39 1.49
CA ALA A 16 -2.53 -15.53 1.48
C ALA A 16 -1.07 -15.04 1.52
N THR A 17 -0.22 -15.74 2.27
CA THR A 17 1.22 -15.47 2.23
C THR A 17 1.75 -15.76 0.82
N PRO A 18 2.33 -14.77 0.13
CA PRO A 18 2.84 -14.96 -1.21
C PRO A 18 4.07 -15.87 -1.23
N THR A 19 4.38 -16.42 -2.39
CA THR A 19 5.60 -17.18 -2.65
C THR A 19 6.45 -16.43 -3.67
N LEU A 20 7.71 -16.16 -3.35
CA LEU A 20 8.64 -15.47 -4.23
C LEU A 20 10.04 -16.08 -4.06
N PHE A 21 10.69 -16.40 -5.18
CA PHE A 21 12.03 -16.98 -5.15
C PHE A 21 13.02 -16.00 -4.52
N GLY A 22 13.78 -16.47 -3.53
CA GLY A 22 14.79 -15.69 -2.82
C GLY A 22 14.23 -14.73 -1.76
N ALA A 23 12.94 -14.79 -1.43
CA ALA A 23 12.33 -14.00 -0.37
C ALA A 23 11.64 -14.89 0.68
N GLU A 24 11.77 -14.51 1.95
CA GLU A 24 11.07 -15.10 3.08
C GLU A 24 10.12 -14.07 3.68
N PHE A 25 8.82 -14.40 3.71
CA PHE A 25 7.78 -13.51 4.21
C PHE A 25 7.62 -13.67 5.72
N LEU A 26 7.74 -12.55 6.44
CA LEU A 26 7.77 -12.49 7.90
C LEU A 26 6.40 -12.12 8.47
N SER A 27 5.72 -11.13 7.89
CA SER A 27 4.39 -10.70 8.34
C SER A 27 3.56 -10.04 7.24
N ILE A 28 2.24 -10.06 7.42
CA ILE A 28 1.28 -9.26 6.68
C ILE A 28 0.45 -8.51 7.71
N GLU A 29 0.35 -7.20 7.55
CA GLU A 29 -0.50 -6.32 8.35
C GLU A 29 -1.50 -5.64 7.41
N ALA A 30 -2.76 -5.53 7.82
CA ALA A 30 -3.79 -4.88 7.03
C ALA A 30 -4.74 -4.11 7.94
N ASN A 31 -4.93 -2.82 7.66
CA ASN A 31 -5.80 -1.94 8.44
C ASN A 31 -6.56 -0.95 7.54
N VAL A 32 -7.84 -0.74 7.83
CA VAL A 32 -8.62 0.30 7.15
C VAL A 32 -8.14 1.66 7.62
N VAL A 33 -7.84 2.54 6.67
CA VAL A 33 -7.55 3.95 6.89
C VAL A 33 -8.75 4.76 6.38
N PRO A 34 -9.62 5.27 7.27
CA PRO A 34 -10.75 6.10 6.88
C PRO A 34 -10.35 7.58 6.73
N ASP A 35 -11.15 8.31 5.95
CA ASP A 35 -11.14 9.78 5.85
C ASP A 35 -9.74 10.41 5.64
N TYR A 36 -8.87 9.72 4.89
CA TYR A 36 -7.51 10.18 4.64
C TYR A 36 -7.51 11.37 3.68
N SER A 37 -6.90 12.47 4.11
CA SER A 37 -6.63 13.64 3.28
C SER A 37 -5.15 13.98 3.35
N PHE A 38 -4.57 14.32 2.20
CA PHE A 38 -3.17 14.69 2.09
C PHE A 38 -3.00 15.77 1.01
N ASP A 39 -2.46 16.91 1.42
CA ASP A 39 -2.11 17.98 0.51
C ASP A 39 -0.77 17.68 -0.16
N VAL A 40 -0.81 17.37 -1.45
CA VAL A 40 0.38 16.96 -2.20
C VAL A 40 1.24 18.19 -2.48
N PRO A 41 2.50 18.25 -1.99
CA PRO A 41 3.36 19.39 -2.26
C PRO A 41 3.62 19.55 -3.76
N ARG A 42 3.56 20.79 -4.26
CA ARG A 42 3.75 21.11 -5.68
C ARG A 42 5.07 20.59 -6.27
N GLY A 43 6.10 20.40 -5.44
CA GLY A 43 7.40 19.87 -5.85
C GLY A 43 7.46 18.34 -6.00
N TRP A 44 6.42 17.61 -5.60
CA TRP A 44 6.37 16.14 -5.68
C TRP A 44 5.70 15.65 -6.96
N THR A 45 4.96 16.52 -7.64
CA THR A 45 4.27 16.18 -8.88
C THR A 45 5.12 16.62 -10.07
N TYR A 46 6.09 15.79 -10.45
CA TYR A 46 7.08 16.10 -11.49
C TYR A 46 6.44 16.24 -12.88
N SER A 47 5.65 15.25 -13.30
CA SER A 47 5.06 15.15 -14.65
C SER A 47 3.54 15.17 -14.66
N GLN A 48 2.92 15.32 -13.49
CA GLN A 48 1.48 15.24 -13.29
C GLN A 48 0.98 16.48 -12.52
N PRO A 49 -0.31 16.87 -12.65
CA PRO A 49 -0.86 17.94 -11.83
C PRO A 49 -0.79 17.61 -10.34
N ALA A 50 -0.60 18.62 -9.50
CA ALA A 50 -0.81 18.47 -8.07
C ALA A 50 -2.28 18.15 -7.81
N LEU A 51 -2.54 16.95 -7.30
CA LEU A 51 -3.87 16.48 -6.90
C LEU A 51 -3.84 16.20 -5.41
N ASN A 52 -4.56 17.02 -4.65
CA ASN A 52 -4.73 16.74 -3.23
C ASN A 52 -5.59 15.50 -3.07
N VAL A 53 -5.17 14.62 -2.17
CA VAL A 53 -5.98 13.48 -1.74
C VAL A 53 -6.98 14.01 -0.74
N GLN A 54 -8.27 13.74 -0.93
CA GLN A 54 -9.32 14.25 -0.06
C GLN A 54 -10.32 13.16 0.28
N ASN A 55 -10.50 12.91 1.59
CA ASN A 55 -11.49 12.01 2.16
C ASN A 55 -11.54 10.64 1.46
N VAL A 56 -10.37 10.00 1.33
CA VAL A 56 -10.28 8.66 0.75
C VAL A 56 -10.23 7.62 1.85
N THR A 57 -10.91 6.50 1.62
CA THR A 57 -10.86 5.32 2.50
C THR A 57 -10.24 4.16 1.74
N PHE A 58 -9.21 3.55 2.30
CA PHE A 58 -8.50 2.42 1.70
C PHE A 58 -8.03 1.42 2.77
N CYS A 59 -7.72 0.21 2.33
CA CYS A 59 -7.03 -0.78 3.13
C CYS A 59 -5.52 -0.60 2.95
N ASN A 60 -4.82 -0.21 4.01
CA ASN A 60 -3.36 -0.18 4.02
C ASN A 60 -2.85 -1.57 4.37
N VAL A 61 -2.15 -2.20 3.43
CA VAL A 61 -1.52 -3.50 3.60
C VAL A 61 -0.01 -3.32 3.60
N THR A 62 0.67 -3.80 4.64
CA THR A 62 2.13 -3.86 4.70
C THR A 62 2.57 -5.32 4.77
N VAL A 63 3.43 -5.71 3.82
CA VAL A 63 4.07 -7.03 3.80
C VAL A 63 5.53 -6.84 4.20
N THR A 64 5.95 -7.54 5.24
CA THR A 64 7.35 -7.54 5.68
C THR A 64 8.02 -8.83 5.22
N TYR A 65 9.17 -8.70 4.55
CA TYR A 65 9.94 -9.85 4.06
C TYR A 65 11.44 -9.56 4.10
N THR A 66 12.24 -10.61 3.97
CA THR A 66 13.71 -10.56 3.88
C THR A 66 14.18 -11.34 2.67
N HIS A 67 15.34 -10.98 2.11
CA HIS A 67 15.95 -11.82 1.08
C HIS A 67 16.73 -12.97 1.73
N THR A 68 16.59 -14.19 1.19
CA THR A 68 17.26 -15.36 1.76
C THR A 68 18.78 -15.17 1.79
N GLY A 69 19.37 -15.24 2.99
CA GLY A 69 20.82 -15.08 3.18
C GLY A 69 21.29 -13.62 3.19
N GLN A 70 20.40 -12.65 3.00
CA GLN A 70 20.66 -11.25 3.31
C GLN A 70 20.18 -10.96 4.73
N ASN A 71 20.86 -10.06 5.42
CA ASN A 71 20.43 -9.58 6.74
C ASN A 71 19.67 -8.25 6.58
N ASP A 72 18.62 -8.27 5.78
CA ASP A 72 17.77 -7.11 5.50
C ASP A 72 16.32 -7.35 5.91
N THR A 73 15.56 -6.26 6.01
CA THR A 73 14.11 -6.30 6.25
C THR A 73 13.48 -5.27 5.36
N LEU A 74 12.57 -5.72 4.51
CA LEU A 74 11.87 -4.91 3.53
C LEU A 74 10.41 -4.81 3.91
N HIS A 75 9.84 -3.64 3.62
CA HIS A 75 8.43 -3.36 3.78
C HIS A 75 7.86 -2.98 2.42
N ALA A 76 6.94 -3.81 1.90
CA ALA A 76 6.15 -3.48 0.73
C ALA A 76 4.77 -3.01 1.20
N GLU A 77 4.43 -1.76 0.90
CA GLU A 77 3.13 -1.19 1.22
C GLU A 77 2.22 -1.16 -0.02
N ALA A 78 0.93 -1.46 0.18
CA ALA A 78 -0.09 -1.34 -0.84
C ALA A 78 -1.34 -0.67 -0.25
N TRP A 79 -1.87 0.33 -0.97
CA TRP A 79 -3.12 1.00 -0.61
C TRP A 79 -4.22 0.49 -1.54
N LEU A 80 -5.09 -0.37 -0.99
CA LEU A 80 -6.16 -1.02 -1.75
C LEU A 80 -7.47 -0.27 -1.52
N PRO A 81 -8.07 0.37 -2.54
CA PRO A 81 -9.39 0.98 -2.40
C PRO A 81 -10.46 -0.10 -2.19
N SER A 82 -11.63 0.29 -1.69
CA SER A 82 -12.80 -0.58 -1.70
C SER A 82 -13.11 -1.07 -3.12
N GLU A 83 -13.70 -2.27 -3.25
CA GLU A 83 -14.05 -2.88 -4.54
C GLU A 83 -14.78 -1.91 -5.49
N ASN A 84 -15.79 -1.19 -4.98
CA ASN A 84 -16.58 -0.22 -5.78
C ASN A 84 -15.78 1.01 -6.26
N ASN A 85 -14.64 1.30 -5.65
CA ASN A 85 -13.77 2.44 -5.98
C ASN A 85 -12.51 1.99 -6.72
N TYR A 86 -12.29 0.68 -6.91
CA TYR A 86 -11.16 0.19 -7.67
C TYR A 86 -11.38 0.44 -9.16
N ASN A 87 -10.49 1.21 -9.77
CA ASN A 87 -10.61 1.61 -11.17
C ASN A 87 -9.95 0.62 -12.15
N GLY A 88 -9.60 -0.59 -11.70
CA GLY A 88 -8.95 -1.61 -12.52
C GLY A 88 -7.46 -1.37 -12.81
N ARG A 89 -6.82 -0.38 -12.17
CA ARG A 89 -5.40 -0.06 -12.39
C ARG A 89 -4.56 -0.43 -11.19
N LEU A 90 -3.41 -1.07 -11.45
CA LEU A 90 -2.33 -1.21 -10.49
C LEU A 90 -1.27 -0.16 -10.80
N GLN A 91 -0.79 0.53 -9.76
CA GLN A 91 0.27 1.51 -9.87
C GLN A 91 1.28 1.27 -8.76
N SER A 92 2.56 1.35 -9.09
CA SER A 92 3.66 1.31 -8.14
C SER A 92 4.35 2.67 -8.09
N LEU A 93 4.77 3.06 -6.90
CA LEU A 93 5.67 4.18 -6.70
C LEU A 93 7.11 3.66 -6.60
N GLY A 94 8.06 4.52 -6.96
CA GLY A 94 9.49 4.26 -6.85
C GLY A 94 10.13 5.18 -5.81
N GLY A 95 11.39 4.89 -5.48
CA GLY A 95 12.21 5.78 -4.66
C GLY A 95 12.88 6.89 -5.46
N SER A 96 13.68 7.69 -4.77
CA SER A 96 14.53 8.72 -5.39
C SER A 96 15.84 8.87 -4.63
N GLY A 97 16.93 9.12 -5.35
CA GLY A 97 18.28 9.21 -4.79
C GLY A 97 18.66 7.95 -4.00
N TRP A 98 18.95 8.11 -2.71
CA TRP A 98 19.32 7.02 -1.79
C TRP A 98 18.17 6.55 -0.90
N THR A 99 16.93 6.98 -1.19
CA THR A 99 15.75 6.65 -0.37
C THR A 99 14.83 5.71 -1.12
N PRO A 100 14.38 4.60 -0.51
CA PRO A 100 13.38 3.73 -1.11
C PRO A 100 12.03 4.44 -1.26
N GLY A 101 11.21 3.96 -2.17
CA GLY A 101 9.83 4.42 -2.31
C GLY A 101 8.96 3.92 -1.15
N ARG A 102 7.86 4.62 -0.91
CA ARG A 102 6.75 4.19 -0.05
C ARG A 102 5.47 4.34 -0.84
#